data_AF-X1IQT2-F1
#
_entry.id   AF-X1IQT2-F1
#
_cell.length_a   1.000
_cell.length_b   1.000
_cell.length_c   1.000
_cell.angle_alpha   90.00
_cell.angle_beta   90.00
_cell.angle_gamma   90.00
#
_symmetry.space_group_name_H-M   'P 1'
#
loop_
_entity.id
_entity.type
_entity.pdbx_description
1 polymer ?
#
loop_
_entity_poly.entity_id
_entity_poly.type
_entity_poly.pdbx_seq_one_letter_code
_entity_poly.pdbx_strand_id
1 'polypeptide(L)'
;GEPNGVFEEGPAMRNISRLLPWLSDEQWMEALKWAVKDYAEEGVTTVVIAGGGKLSVERLQKAFSLNLLPLRIVSMANKKFQDALPPDFSNEMLKIAAVKMFQDGSIQGYTGYLSEPYHKSPNDDSSYRGYPIQSREKLTERVKEAHRAGYQIAIHGNGDAAIDDIIYAFQEAQKDFPRDDTRHRIEHCQMVREDQLDIIKKLGITPSFFVSHTYYWGDRHRDIFM
;
A
#
# COMPACT_ATOMS: atom_id res chain seq x y z
N GLY A 1 14.69 16.76 -22.41
CA GLY A 1 13.57 17.61 -21.98
C GLY A 1 14.09 18.67 -21.04
N GLU A 2 13.37 19.79 -20.92
CA GLU A 2 13.65 20.83 -19.92
C GLU A 2 12.99 20.46 -18.58
N PRO A 3 13.74 20.38 -17.47
CA PRO A 3 13.16 20.02 -16.18
C PRO A 3 12.28 21.16 -15.65
N ASN A 4 11.07 20.82 -15.20
CA ASN A 4 10.08 21.77 -14.63
C ASN A 4 10.02 21.74 -13.08
N GLY A 5 10.89 20.95 -12.44
CA GLY A 5 10.97 20.84 -10.97
C GLY A 5 9.98 19.87 -10.32
N VAL A 6 9.18 19.14 -11.10
CA VAL A 6 8.24 18.13 -10.58
C VAL A 6 8.94 16.77 -10.45
N PHE A 7 8.71 16.09 -9.32
CA PHE A 7 9.20 14.74 -9.06
C PHE A 7 8.02 13.86 -8.64
N GLU A 8 7.83 12.75 -9.34
CA GLU A 8 6.67 11.87 -9.15
C GLU A 8 7.10 10.45 -8.84
N GLU A 9 6.37 9.81 -7.92
CA GLU A 9 6.49 8.41 -7.58
C GLU A 9 7.86 7.96 -7.04
N GLY A 10 7.95 6.66 -6.74
CA GLY A 10 9.10 6.05 -6.07
C GLY A 10 10.46 6.32 -6.73
N PRO A 11 10.63 6.19 -8.06
CA PRO A 11 11.93 6.38 -8.71
C PRO A 11 12.49 7.81 -8.55
N ALA A 12 11.66 8.83 -8.71
CA ALA A 12 12.08 10.23 -8.58
C ALA A 12 12.29 10.59 -7.10
N MET A 13 11.32 10.23 -6.25
CA MET A 13 11.35 10.55 -4.81
C MET A 13 12.50 9.89 -4.07
N ARG A 14 12.96 8.70 -4.50
CA ARG A 14 14.10 8.01 -3.84
C ARG A 14 15.41 8.79 -3.93
N ASN A 15 15.60 9.58 -4.99
CA ASN A 15 16.81 10.40 -5.13
C ASN A 15 16.76 11.61 -4.19
N ILE A 16 15.58 12.22 -4.04
CA ILE A 16 15.38 13.35 -3.12
C ILE A 16 15.43 12.88 -1.67
N SER A 17 14.74 11.78 -1.33
CA SER A 17 14.60 11.32 0.05
C SER A 17 15.93 10.97 0.71
N ARG A 18 16.95 10.62 -0.08
CA ARG A 18 18.32 10.36 0.41
C ARG A 18 19.05 11.62 0.85
N LEU A 19 18.63 12.79 0.37
CA LEU A 19 19.20 14.08 0.72
C LEU A 19 18.49 14.74 1.91
N LEU A 20 17.30 14.24 2.27
CA LEU A 20 16.55 14.72 3.43
C LEU A 20 17.16 14.16 4.74
N PRO A 21 17.31 14.99 5.78
CA PRO A 21 17.80 14.51 7.07
C PRO A 21 16.81 13.50 7.67
N TRP A 22 17.35 12.38 8.16
CA TRP A 22 16.57 11.40 8.90
C TRP A 22 16.31 11.89 10.32
N LEU A 23 15.12 11.59 10.85
CA LEU A 23 14.83 11.82 12.27
C LEU A 23 15.83 11.04 13.13
N SER A 24 16.40 11.73 14.13
CA SER A 24 17.14 11.07 15.20
C SER A 24 16.25 10.07 15.94
N ASP A 25 16.85 9.15 16.68
CA ASP A 25 16.07 8.18 17.47
C ASP A 25 15.17 8.87 18.50
N GLU A 26 15.63 9.98 19.08
CA GLU A 26 14.87 10.80 20.03
C GLU A 26 13.67 11.47 19.33
N GLN A 27 13.90 12.14 18.20
CA GLN A 27 12.84 12.78 17.42
C GLN A 27 11.80 11.77 16.94
N TRP A 28 12.25 10.58 16.51
CA TRP A 28 11.35 9.52 16.09
C TRP A 28 10.52 8.98 17.26
N MET A 29 11.11 8.83 18.44
CA MET A 29 10.39 8.37 19.64
C MET A 29 9.36 9.41 20.10
N GLU A 30 9.68 10.70 20.05
CA GLU A 30 8.72 11.77 20.33
C GLU A 30 7.58 11.79 19.30
N ALA A 31 7.89 11.64 18.00
CA ALA A 31 6.87 11.53 16.96
C ALA A 31 5.96 10.29 17.17
N LEU A 32 6.53 9.15 17.59
CA LEU A 32 5.76 7.97 17.91
C LEU A 32 4.82 8.23 19.09
N LYS A 33 5.30 8.82 20.19
CA LYS A 33 4.47 9.14 21.37
C LYS A 33 3.30 10.05 21.00
N TRP A 34 3.55 11.05 20.15
CA TRP A 34 2.51 11.93 19.65
C TRP A 34 1.47 11.16 18.83
N ALA A 35 1.91 10.37 17.85
CA ALA A 35 1.02 9.60 16.98
C ALA A 35 0.17 8.56 17.73
N VAL A 36 0.76 7.80 18.67
CA VAL A 36 0.00 6.79 19.43
C VAL A 36 -1.01 7.43 20.39
N LYS A 37 -0.68 8.61 20.93
CA LYS A 37 -1.61 9.38 21.77
C LYS A 37 -2.80 9.87 20.94
N ASP A 38 -2.53 10.52 19.82
CA ASP A 38 -3.55 11.06 18.90
C ASP A 38 -4.54 9.96 18.48
N TYR A 39 -4.01 8.81 18.04
CA TYR A 39 -4.84 7.67 17.67
C TYR A 39 -5.62 7.07 18.84
N ALA A 40 -5.02 6.96 20.02
CA ALA A 40 -5.69 6.42 21.19
C ALA A 40 -6.81 7.34 21.71
N GLU A 41 -6.65 8.66 21.64
CA GLU A 41 -7.68 9.65 22.00
C GLU A 41 -8.93 9.53 21.11
N GLU A 42 -8.75 9.12 19.85
CA GLU A 42 -9.83 8.82 18.90
C GLU A 42 -10.34 7.37 18.98
N GLY A 43 -9.87 6.58 19.95
CA GLY A 43 -10.30 5.19 20.16
C GLY A 43 -9.70 4.16 19.21
N VAL A 44 -8.66 4.50 18.46
CA VAL A 44 -7.95 3.57 17.56
C VAL A 44 -7.08 2.63 18.39
N THR A 45 -7.42 1.34 18.40
CA THR A 45 -6.70 0.31 19.17
C THR A 45 -5.74 -0.53 18.33
N THR A 46 -5.81 -0.43 17.00
CA THR A 46 -4.94 -1.17 16.07
C THR A 46 -4.63 -0.34 14.84
N VAL A 47 -3.36 -0.32 14.44
CA VAL A 47 -2.84 0.44 13.30
C VAL A 47 -2.13 -0.50 12.34
N VAL A 48 -2.32 -0.28 11.04
CA VAL A 48 -1.58 -0.99 9.98
C VAL A 48 -0.58 -0.03 9.33
N ILE A 49 0.70 -0.39 9.33
CA ILE A 49 1.76 0.34 8.64
C ILE A 49 2.01 -0.34 7.29
N ALA A 50 1.44 0.21 6.22
CA ALA A 50 1.48 -0.37 4.87
C ALA A 50 2.75 0.00 4.08
N GLY A 51 3.92 -0.47 4.53
CA GLY A 51 5.23 -0.17 3.93
C GLY A 51 6.34 0.06 4.96
N GLY A 52 6.29 -0.65 6.08
CA GLY A 52 7.29 -0.54 7.14
C GLY A 52 8.68 -1.02 6.69
N GLY A 53 9.72 -0.29 7.11
CA GLY A 53 11.12 -0.64 6.88
C GLY A 53 11.80 -1.18 8.14
N LYS A 54 13.00 -1.75 7.98
CA LYS A 54 13.79 -2.33 9.09
C LYS A 54 13.91 -1.41 10.29
N LEU A 55 14.42 -0.20 10.05
CA LEU A 55 14.64 0.77 11.11
C LEU A 55 13.34 1.13 11.85
N SER A 56 12.21 1.23 11.14
CA SER A 56 10.92 1.50 11.79
C SER A 56 10.48 0.35 12.68
N VAL A 57 10.68 -0.90 12.25
CA VAL A 57 10.28 -2.08 13.03
C VAL A 57 11.18 -2.24 14.27
N GLU A 58 12.49 -2.05 14.15
CA GLU A 58 13.42 -2.10 15.29
C GLU A 58 13.08 -1.01 16.33
N ARG A 59 12.77 0.21 15.87
CA ARG A 59 12.33 1.29 16.77
C ARG A 59 10.98 0.99 17.44
N LEU A 60 10.06 0.34 16.74
CA LEU A 60 8.79 -0.13 17.32
C LEU A 60 8.99 -1.24 18.36
N GLN A 61 9.92 -2.16 18.14
CA GLN A 61 10.28 -3.14 19.17
C GLN A 61 10.87 -2.48 20.42
N LYS A 62 11.76 -1.50 20.23
CA LYS A 62 12.28 -0.72 21.36
C LYS A 62 11.15 -0.01 22.10
N ALA A 63 10.23 0.64 21.40
CA ALA A 63 9.06 1.28 22.00
C ALA A 63 8.17 0.29 22.78
N PHE A 64 7.98 -0.92 22.25
CA PHE A 64 7.29 -2.00 22.96
C PHE A 64 8.01 -2.38 24.26
N SER A 65 9.33 -2.57 24.22
CA SER A 65 10.12 -2.92 25.42
C SER A 65 10.08 -1.85 26.52
N LEU A 66 9.80 -0.60 26.14
CA LEU A 66 9.63 0.54 27.04
C LEU A 66 8.16 0.78 27.43
N ASN A 67 7.25 -0.12 27.06
CA ASN A 67 5.81 -0.04 27.31
C ASN A 67 5.15 1.26 26.78
N LEU A 68 5.64 1.75 25.64
CA LEU A 68 5.17 3.01 25.01
C LEU A 68 4.09 2.81 23.95
N LEU A 69 3.64 1.57 23.71
CA LEU A 69 2.66 1.24 22.68
C LEU A 69 1.30 0.91 23.33
N PRO A 70 0.39 1.88 23.46
CA PRO A 70 -0.97 1.61 23.98
C PRO A 70 -1.87 0.92 22.94
N LEU A 71 -1.42 0.81 21.69
CA LEU A 71 -2.17 0.26 20.55
C LEU A 71 -1.38 -0.85 19.85
N ARG A 72 -2.10 -1.76 19.19
CA ARG A 72 -1.49 -2.83 18.38
C ARG A 72 -1.03 -2.27 17.05
N ILE A 73 0.10 -2.74 16.55
CA ILE A 73 0.70 -2.32 15.29
C ILE A 73 0.91 -3.54 14.42
N VAL A 74 0.41 -3.48 13.20
CA VAL A 74 0.62 -4.48 12.15
C VAL A 74 1.49 -3.84 11.08
N SER A 75 2.76 -4.23 11.02
CA SER A 75 3.69 -3.74 10.00
C SER A 75 3.67 -4.65 8.79
N MET A 76 3.33 -4.09 7.63
CA MET A 76 3.41 -4.75 6.33
C MET A 76 4.65 -4.25 5.60
N ALA A 77 5.39 -5.17 5.00
CA ALA A 77 6.67 -4.86 4.38
C ALA A 77 6.89 -5.70 3.13
N ASN A 78 7.89 -5.36 2.31
CA ASN A 78 8.21 -6.19 1.15
C ASN A 78 8.71 -7.58 1.55
N LYS A 79 8.61 -8.55 0.64
CA LYS A 79 8.97 -9.96 0.90
C LYS A 79 10.40 -10.11 1.40
N LYS A 80 11.37 -9.51 0.71
CA LYS A 80 12.79 -9.60 1.11
C LYS A 80 13.03 -9.15 2.55
N PHE A 81 12.31 -8.12 3.00
CA PHE A 81 12.38 -7.68 4.38
C PHE A 81 11.79 -8.71 5.34
N GLN A 82 10.62 -9.28 5.03
CA GLN A 82 10.01 -10.31 5.86
C GLN A 82 10.86 -11.57 5.95
N ASP A 83 11.43 -12.03 4.83
CA ASP A 83 12.32 -13.19 4.77
C ASP A 83 13.58 -12.99 5.64
N ALA A 84 13.99 -11.73 5.85
CA ALA A 84 15.18 -11.38 6.63
C ALA A 84 14.92 -11.12 8.12
N LEU A 85 13.65 -11.11 8.55
CA LEU A 85 13.32 -10.83 9.94
C LEU A 85 13.43 -12.09 10.81
N PRO A 86 14.04 -11.97 12.00
CA PRO A 86 14.04 -13.05 12.98
C PRO A 86 12.61 -13.43 13.45
N PRO A 87 12.36 -14.69 13.85
CA PRO A 87 11.03 -15.15 14.25
C PRO A 87 10.43 -14.44 15.47
N ASP A 88 11.27 -13.89 16.36
CA ASP A 88 10.88 -13.19 17.59
C ASP A 88 10.49 -11.73 17.37
N PHE A 89 10.46 -11.26 16.11
CA PHE A 89 10.16 -9.87 15.83
C PHE A 89 8.70 -9.46 16.08
N SER A 90 7.80 -10.44 16.09
CA SER A 90 6.40 -10.24 16.46
C SER A 90 6.17 -10.53 17.94
N ASN A 91 5.41 -9.67 18.61
CA ASN A 91 4.98 -9.83 20.01
C ASN A 91 3.46 -9.58 20.13
N GLU A 92 2.96 -9.32 21.33
CA GLU A 92 1.52 -9.10 21.58
C GLU A 92 1.01 -7.77 21.00
N MET A 93 1.85 -6.72 20.96
CA MET A 93 1.50 -5.39 20.47
C MET A 93 2.02 -5.11 19.06
N LEU A 94 3.06 -5.78 18.60
CA LEU A 94 3.64 -5.61 17.26
C LEU A 94 3.57 -6.92 16.48
N LYS A 95 2.92 -6.89 15.33
CA LYS A 95 2.90 -8.00 14.37
C LYS A 95 3.57 -7.58 13.06
N ILE A 96 4.44 -8.44 12.54
CA ILE A 96 4.89 -8.33 11.16
C ILE A 96 3.96 -9.21 10.33
N ALA A 97 3.24 -8.60 9.40
CA ALA A 97 2.24 -9.26 8.57
C ALA A 97 2.47 -8.95 7.09
N ALA A 98 1.48 -9.31 6.27
CA ALA A 98 1.38 -9.21 4.81
C ALA A 98 2.53 -8.59 4.01
N VAL A 99 2.88 -9.25 2.91
CA VAL A 99 3.81 -8.69 1.92
C VAL A 99 3.16 -7.51 1.21
N LYS A 100 3.74 -6.31 1.37
CA LYS A 100 3.29 -5.11 0.66
C LYS A 100 3.88 -5.05 -0.76
N MET A 101 3.02 -4.83 -1.75
CA MET A 101 3.37 -4.56 -3.14
C MET A 101 2.61 -3.34 -3.67
N PHE A 102 2.91 -2.91 -4.89
CA PHE A 102 2.30 -1.76 -5.56
C PHE A 102 2.11 -2.08 -7.04
N GLN A 103 1.00 -1.64 -7.62
CA GLN A 103 0.73 -1.80 -9.06
C GLN A 103 0.53 -0.47 -9.79
N ASP A 104 0.16 0.62 -9.12
CA ASP A 104 0.08 1.96 -9.71
C ASP A 104 0.42 3.06 -8.69
N GLY A 105 0.31 4.32 -9.12
CA GLY A 105 0.50 5.50 -8.28
C GLY A 105 -0.80 6.03 -7.68
N SER A 106 -1.05 7.32 -7.77
CA SER A 106 -2.20 8.01 -7.21
C SER A 106 -3.06 8.66 -8.28
N ILE A 107 -4.37 8.70 -8.08
CA ILE A 107 -5.30 9.38 -8.99
C ILE A 107 -4.99 10.89 -9.02
N GLN A 108 -4.66 11.49 -7.87
CA GLN A 108 -4.31 12.92 -7.76
C GLN A 108 -3.03 13.30 -8.49
N GLY A 109 -2.07 12.38 -8.53
CA GLY A 109 -0.83 12.55 -9.25
C GLY A 109 -0.94 12.21 -10.73
N TYR A 110 -2.13 11.84 -11.23
CA TYR A 110 -2.31 11.27 -12.57
C TYR A 110 -1.53 9.97 -12.82
N THR A 111 -1.00 9.33 -11.79
CA THR A 111 -0.16 8.13 -11.91
C THR A 111 -0.91 6.84 -11.58
N GLY A 112 -2.18 6.93 -11.14
CA GLY A 112 -3.07 5.77 -11.01
C GLY A 112 -3.48 5.24 -12.38
N TYR A 113 -3.52 3.92 -12.54
CA TYR A 113 -3.69 3.27 -13.86
C TYR A 113 -5.15 2.93 -14.14
N LEU A 114 -5.76 3.65 -15.07
CA LEU A 114 -7.17 3.54 -15.44
C LEU A 114 -7.37 2.71 -16.72
N SER A 115 -8.53 2.10 -16.85
CA SER A 115 -8.93 1.40 -18.09
C SER A 115 -9.24 2.38 -19.21
N GLU A 116 -9.90 3.48 -18.86
CA GLU A 116 -10.24 4.61 -19.73
C GLU A 116 -9.37 5.84 -19.43
N PRO A 117 -9.25 6.80 -20.37
CA PRO A 117 -8.52 8.04 -20.12
C PRO A 117 -9.07 8.84 -18.92
N TYR A 118 -8.21 9.60 -18.26
CA TYR A 118 -8.62 10.56 -17.23
C TYR A 118 -9.57 11.61 -17.81
N HIS A 119 -10.58 12.01 -17.03
CA HIS A 119 -11.58 13.00 -17.48
C HIS A 119 -10.95 14.33 -17.92
N LYS A 120 -10.06 14.89 -17.09
CA LYS A 120 -9.18 16.00 -17.48
C LYS A 120 -7.77 15.48 -17.61
N SER A 121 -7.32 15.32 -18.84
CA SER A 121 -5.97 14.84 -19.10
C SER A 121 -4.88 15.81 -18.64
N PRO A 122 -3.75 15.29 -18.13
CA PRO A 122 -2.55 16.10 -17.96
C PRO A 122 -1.94 16.40 -19.34
N ASN A 123 -1.35 17.59 -19.49
CA ASN A 123 -0.60 18.02 -20.67
C ASN A 123 -1.35 17.88 -22.02
N ASP A 124 -2.67 18.05 -22.00
CA ASP A 124 -3.55 17.97 -23.17
C ASP A 124 -3.56 16.60 -23.91
N ASP A 125 -3.08 15.52 -23.27
CA ASP A 125 -3.13 14.17 -23.84
C ASP A 125 -4.45 13.46 -23.52
N SER A 126 -5.45 13.62 -24.39
CA SER A 126 -6.78 12.99 -24.26
C SER A 126 -6.78 11.45 -24.15
N SER A 127 -5.66 10.77 -24.42
CA SER A 127 -5.54 9.32 -24.29
C SER A 127 -4.90 8.87 -22.96
N TYR A 128 -4.47 9.83 -22.15
CA TYR A 128 -3.72 9.57 -20.93
C TYR A 128 -4.55 8.87 -19.86
N ARG A 129 -4.05 7.73 -19.36
CA ARG A 129 -4.73 6.85 -18.40
C ARG A 129 -3.85 6.46 -17.20
N GLY A 130 -2.80 7.23 -16.94
CA GLY A 130 -1.75 6.85 -16.00
C GLY A 130 -1.02 5.59 -16.47
N TYR A 131 -0.41 4.85 -15.53
CA TYR A 131 0.45 3.74 -15.90
C TYR A 131 0.68 2.75 -14.75
N PRO A 132 0.86 1.45 -15.05
CA PRO A 132 1.23 0.50 -14.03
C PRO A 132 2.72 0.66 -13.67
N ILE A 133 3.06 0.37 -12.41
CA ILE A 133 4.45 0.37 -11.91
C ILE A 133 5.29 -0.73 -12.58
N GLN A 134 4.65 -1.83 -12.96
CA GLN A 134 5.26 -3.01 -13.56
C GLN A 134 4.23 -3.72 -14.44
N SER A 135 4.68 -4.58 -15.36
CA SER A 135 3.75 -5.36 -16.18
C SER A 135 2.91 -6.33 -15.33
N ARG A 136 1.74 -6.71 -15.84
CA ARG A 136 0.85 -7.70 -15.21
C ARG A 136 1.56 -9.03 -14.99
N GLU A 137 2.38 -9.47 -15.94
CA GLU A 137 3.17 -10.69 -15.84
C GLU A 137 4.14 -10.59 -14.68
N LYS A 138 4.85 -9.46 -14.56
CA LYS A 138 5.82 -9.26 -13.49
C LYS A 138 5.16 -9.19 -12.11
N LEU A 139 3.99 -8.54 -12.01
CA LEU A 139 3.17 -8.56 -10.81
C LEU A 139 2.78 -10.01 -10.46
N THR A 140 2.26 -10.75 -11.44
CA THR A 140 1.79 -12.13 -11.27
C THR A 140 2.89 -13.06 -10.77
N GLU A 141 4.10 -12.98 -11.34
CA GLU A 141 5.27 -13.74 -10.87
C GLU A 141 5.53 -13.50 -9.37
N ARG A 142 5.58 -12.23 -8.97
CA ARG A 142 5.87 -11.83 -7.58
C ARG A 142 4.77 -12.25 -6.63
N VAL A 143 3.51 -12.14 -7.06
CA VAL A 143 2.35 -12.59 -6.28
C VAL A 143 2.38 -14.10 -6.10
N LYS A 144 2.62 -14.88 -7.16
CA LYS A 144 2.78 -16.34 -7.08
C LYS A 144 3.89 -16.75 -6.11
N GLU A 145 5.05 -16.10 -6.20
CA GLU A 145 6.18 -16.38 -5.30
C GLU A 145 5.80 -16.16 -3.82
N ALA A 146 5.27 -14.98 -3.48
CA ALA A 146 4.87 -14.67 -2.11
C ALA A 146 3.71 -15.56 -1.62
N HIS A 147 2.77 -15.88 -2.51
CA HIS A 147 1.61 -16.70 -2.21
C HIS A 147 2.01 -18.14 -1.90
N ARG A 148 2.89 -18.76 -2.70
CA ARG A 148 3.43 -20.11 -2.43
C ARG A 148 4.20 -20.17 -1.11
N ALA A 149 4.90 -19.09 -0.77
CA ALA A 149 5.63 -18.99 0.49
C ALA A 149 4.73 -18.78 1.73
N GLY A 150 3.40 -18.79 1.59
CA GLY A 150 2.49 -18.73 2.73
C GLY A 150 2.11 -17.31 3.17
N TYR A 151 2.63 -16.26 2.53
CA TYR A 151 2.34 -14.88 2.94
C TYR A 151 0.89 -14.48 2.61
N GLN A 152 0.30 -13.65 3.48
CA GLN A 152 -0.76 -12.72 3.07
C GLN A 152 -0.12 -11.64 2.17
N ILE A 153 -0.84 -11.13 1.18
CA ILE A 153 -0.32 -10.11 0.26
C ILE A 153 -1.26 -8.92 0.27
N ALA A 154 -0.69 -7.72 0.34
CA ALA A 154 -1.39 -6.45 0.31
C ALA A 154 -0.83 -5.63 -0.87
N ILE A 155 -1.66 -5.31 -1.87
CA ILE A 155 -1.20 -4.61 -3.07
C ILE A 155 -1.89 -3.26 -3.19
N HIS A 156 -1.10 -2.20 -3.26
CA HIS A 156 -1.59 -0.87 -3.62
C HIS A 156 -2.13 -0.89 -5.05
N GLY A 157 -3.42 -0.53 -5.20
CA GLY A 157 -4.11 -0.40 -6.48
C GLY A 157 -5.21 0.66 -6.38
N ASN A 158 -5.00 1.81 -7.01
CA ASN A 158 -5.97 2.90 -7.04
C ASN A 158 -6.89 2.83 -8.26
N GLY A 159 -6.28 2.79 -9.44
CA GLY A 159 -6.98 2.78 -10.71
C GLY A 159 -7.57 1.41 -11.04
N ASP A 160 -8.65 1.42 -11.81
CA ASP A 160 -9.42 0.21 -12.09
C ASP A 160 -8.66 -0.77 -12.98
N ALA A 161 -7.82 -0.32 -13.93
CA ALA A 161 -6.95 -1.21 -14.69
C ALA A 161 -5.84 -1.83 -13.83
N ALA A 162 -5.30 -1.11 -12.84
CA ALA A 162 -4.40 -1.71 -11.85
C ALA A 162 -5.11 -2.76 -10.99
N ILE A 163 -6.37 -2.52 -10.63
CA ILE A 163 -7.18 -3.49 -9.89
C ILE A 163 -7.43 -4.76 -10.74
N ASP A 164 -7.67 -4.62 -12.05
CA ASP A 164 -7.75 -5.77 -12.96
C ASP A 164 -6.46 -6.61 -12.96
N ASP A 165 -5.29 -5.95 -13.03
CA ASP A 165 -3.98 -6.61 -12.95
C ASP A 165 -3.81 -7.38 -11.61
N ILE A 166 -4.23 -6.77 -10.51
CA ILE A 166 -4.12 -7.36 -9.17
C ILE A 166 -5.06 -8.57 -9.02
N ILE A 167 -6.31 -8.42 -9.44
CA ILE A 167 -7.29 -9.52 -9.44
C ILE A 167 -6.76 -10.69 -10.27
N TYR A 168 -6.26 -10.41 -11.47
CA TYR A 168 -5.65 -11.43 -12.32
C TYR A 168 -4.50 -12.15 -11.62
N ALA A 169 -3.56 -11.40 -11.02
CA ALA A 169 -2.42 -11.97 -10.31
C ALA A 169 -2.84 -12.89 -9.14
N PHE A 170 -3.86 -12.51 -8.37
CA PHE A 170 -4.40 -13.35 -7.29
C PHE A 170 -5.14 -14.58 -7.80
N GLN A 171 -5.92 -14.47 -8.88
CA GLN A 171 -6.55 -15.63 -9.52
C GLN A 171 -5.51 -16.62 -10.00
N GLU A 172 -4.48 -16.12 -10.68
CA GLU A 172 -3.40 -16.96 -11.18
C GLU A 172 -2.61 -17.62 -10.05
N ALA A 173 -2.39 -16.93 -8.93
CA ALA A 173 -1.77 -17.54 -7.75
C ALA A 173 -2.64 -18.63 -7.12
N GLN A 174 -3.96 -18.43 -7.01
CA GLN A 174 -4.86 -19.46 -6.49
C GLN A 174 -5.01 -20.66 -7.42
N LYS A 175 -4.98 -20.47 -8.75
CA LYS A 175 -4.96 -21.58 -9.71
C LYS A 175 -3.67 -22.40 -9.60
N ASP A 176 -2.56 -21.70 -9.40
CA ASP A 176 -1.22 -22.27 -9.37
C ASP A 176 -0.91 -23.02 -8.06
N PHE A 177 -1.31 -22.46 -6.92
CA PHE A 177 -1.16 -23.07 -5.60
C PHE A 177 -2.36 -22.71 -4.72
N PRO A 178 -3.45 -23.50 -4.76
CA PRO A 178 -4.65 -23.21 -4.00
C PRO A 178 -4.38 -23.10 -2.49
N ARG A 179 -4.84 -21.99 -1.89
CA ARG A 179 -4.80 -21.77 -0.44
C ARG A 179 -6.16 -21.29 0.06
N ASP A 180 -6.60 -21.90 1.15
CA ASP A 180 -7.78 -21.45 1.89
C ASP A 180 -7.46 -20.19 2.70
N ASP A 181 -8.46 -19.32 2.86
CA ASP A 181 -8.44 -18.11 3.70
C ASP A 181 -7.13 -17.28 3.60
N THR A 182 -6.72 -16.97 2.37
CA THR A 182 -5.47 -16.21 2.12
C THR A 182 -5.53 -14.77 2.61
N ARG A 183 -6.77 -14.25 2.78
CA ARG A 183 -7.11 -12.90 3.22
C ARG A 183 -6.29 -11.83 2.51
N HIS A 184 -5.98 -12.04 1.24
CA HIS A 184 -5.24 -11.07 0.44
C HIS A 184 -5.98 -9.73 0.41
N ARG A 185 -5.22 -8.65 0.25
CA ARG A 185 -5.76 -7.28 0.35
C ARG A 185 -5.40 -6.49 -0.89
N ILE A 186 -6.31 -5.59 -1.25
CA ILE A 186 -6.04 -4.51 -2.18
C ILE A 186 -6.16 -3.21 -1.38
N GLU A 187 -5.08 -2.44 -1.35
CA GLU A 187 -5.04 -1.16 -0.64
C GLU A 187 -5.60 -0.05 -1.54
N HIS A 188 -6.34 0.86 -0.93
CA HIS A 188 -7.08 1.96 -1.54
C HIS A 188 -8.36 1.54 -2.28
N CYS A 189 -8.25 0.69 -3.31
CA CYS A 189 -9.40 0.27 -4.14
C CYS A 189 -10.23 1.46 -4.64
N GLN A 190 -9.59 2.56 -4.99
CA GLN A 190 -10.24 3.86 -5.10
C GLN A 190 -11.22 3.96 -6.26
N MET A 191 -10.86 3.37 -7.40
CA MET A 191 -11.65 3.38 -8.64
C MET A 191 -12.27 2.01 -8.93
N VAL A 192 -12.45 1.17 -7.91
CA VAL A 192 -12.96 -0.20 -8.10
C VAL A 192 -14.34 -0.19 -8.77
N ARG A 193 -14.52 -1.02 -9.80
CA ARG A 193 -15.80 -1.19 -10.50
C ARG A 193 -16.68 -2.25 -9.83
N GLU A 194 -17.98 -2.21 -10.08
CA GLU A 194 -18.92 -3.19 -9.52
C GLU A 194 -18.58 -4.64 -9.94
N ASP A 195 -18.20 -4.85 -11.21
CA ASP A 195 -17.77 -6.17 -11.71
C ASP A 195 -16.52 -6.71 -10.99
N GLN A 196 -15.63 -5.81 -10.58
CA GLN A 196 -14.42 -6.17 -9.85
C GLN A 196 -14.75 -6.56 -8.41
N LEU A 197 -15.71 -5.89 -7.76
CA LEU A 197 -16.15 -6.22 -6.39
C LEU A 197 -16.69 -7.65 -6.29
N ASP A 198 -17.41 -8.12 -7.30
CA ASP A 198 -17.90 -9.50 -7.36
C ASP A 198 -16.74 -10.52 -7.38
N ILE A 199 -15.70 -10.24 -8.17
CA ILE A 199 -14.52 -11.10 -8.25
C ILE A 199 -13.71 -11.03 -6.95
N ILE A 200 -13.52 -9.84 -6.39
CA ILE A 200 -12.85 -9.61 -5.09
C ILE A 200 -13.53 -10.44 -4.01
N LYS A 201 -14.87 -10.41 -3.93
CA LYS A 201 -15.66 -11.22 -3.00
C LYS A 201 -15.45 -12.71 -3.24
N LYS A 202 -15.53 -13.17 -4.49
CA LYS A 202 -15.35 -14.59 -4.85
C LYS A 202 -13.98 -15.14 -4.44
N LEU A 203 -12.93 -14.30 -4.51
CA LEU A 203 -11.56 -14.69 -4.15
C LEU A 203 -11.24 -14.51 -2.66
N GLY A 204 -12.17 -13.99 -1.85
CA GLY A 204 -11.92 -13.69 -0.44
C GLY A 204 -10.92 -12.55 -0.24
N ILE A 205 -10.82 -11.63 -1.20
CA ILE A 205 -9.94 -10.47 -1.13
C ILE A 205 -10.61 -9.38 -0.28
N THR A 206 -9.85 -8.73 0.59
CA THR A 206 -10.33 -7.59 1.39
C THR A 206 -9.91 -6.27 0.73
N PRO A 207 -10.84 -5.46 0.20
CA PRO A 207 -10.54 -4.10 -0.21
C PRO A 207 -10.37 -3.20 1.03
N SER A 208 -9.35 -2.35 1.02
CA SER A 208 -9.08 -1.38 2.09
C SER A 208 -9.41 0.03 1.62
N PHE A 209 -10.65 0.46 1.82
CA PHE A 209 -11.09 1.81 1.47
C PHE A 209 -10.57 2.86 2.44
N PHE A 210 -10.09 3.97 1.90
CA PHE A 210 -9.70 5.12 2.70
C PHE A 210 -10.85 6.15 2.73
N VAL A 211 -11.80 6.00 3.65
CA VAL A 211 -13.07 6.76 3.62
C VAL A 211 -12.86 8.28 3.75
N SER A 212 -11.91 8.73 4.57
CA SER A 212 -11.59 10.17 4.71
C SER A 212 -11.15 10.80 3.39
N HIS A 213 -10.66 9.99 2.45
CA HIS A 213 -10.27 10.43 1.13
C HIS A 213 -11.46 11.00 0.34
N THR A 214 -12.64 10.40 0.46
CA THR A 214 -13.86 10.92 -0.17
C THR A 214 -14.23 12.29 0.38
N TYR A 215 -14.06 12.53 1.68
CA TYR A 215 -14.31 13.83 2.29
C TYR A 215 -13.36 14.92 1.76
N TYR A 216 -12.05 14.63 1.68
CA TYR A 216 -11.07 15.63 1.25
C TYR A 216 -10.95 15.79 -0.27
N TRP A 217 -11.23 14.74 -1.05
CA TRP A 217 -10.92 14.68 -2.48
C TRP A 217 -12.12 14.34 -3.37
N GLY A 218 -13.31 14.10 -2.82
CA GLY A 218 -14.48 13.63 -3.57
C GLY A 218 -14.89 14.57 -4.71
N ASP A 219 -14.96 15.87 -4.46
CA ASP A 219 -15.27 16.86 -5.50
C ASP A 219 -14.22 16.87 -6.62
N ARG A 220 -12.94 16.77 -6.26
CA ARG A 220 -11.87 16.70 -7.27
C ARG A 220 -11.92 15.42 -8.09
N HIS A 221 -12.33 14.30 -7.50
CA HIS A 221 -12.55 13.06 -8.26
C HIS A 221 -13.62 13.26 -9.31
N ARG A 222 -14.79 13.71 -8.89
CA ARG A 222 -15.93 13.96 -9.79
C ARG A 222 -15.60 14.96 -10.90
N ASP A 223 -14.87 16.03 -10.58
CA ASP A 223 -14.74 17.18 -11.50
C ASP A 223 -13.45 17.17 -12.34
N ILE A 224 -12.49 16.30 -12.03
CA ILE A 224 -11.15 16.28 -12.64
C ILE A 224 -10.74 14.90 -13.12
N PHE A 225 -10.98 13.85 -12.34
CA PHE A 225 -10.38 12.54 -12.60
C PHE A 225 -11.34 11.53 -13.23
N MET A 226 -12.63 11.59 -12.87
CA MET A 226 -13.71 10.70 -13.31
C MET A 226 -14.59 11.31 -14.38
#